data_AF-A0A2V7L0F1-F1
#
_entry.id   AF-A0A2V7L0F1-F1
#
_cell.length_a   1.000
_cell.length_b   1.000
_cell.length_c   1.000
_cell.angle_alpha   90.00
_cell.angle_beta   90.00
_cell.angle_gamma   90.00
#
_symmetry.space_group_name_H-M   'P 1'
#
loop_
_entity.id
_entity.type
_entity.pdbx_description
1 polymer ?
#
loop_
_entity_poly.entity_id
_entity_poly.type
_entity_poly.pdbx_seq_one_letter_code
_entity_poly.pdbx_strand_id
1 'polypeptide(L)' 'MIAHGDQVWHVDAVAERRANTAAWQLVLSFRAASEALPGRRRSFWTPYPLEATSKSSLFIQAERIPDAALSQLLAECLA' A
#
# COMPACT_ATOMS: atom_id res chain seq x y z
N MET A 1 5.22 8.08 -4.68
CA MET A 1 4.46 8.96 -3.76
C MET A 1 3.16 9.31 -4.45
N ILE A 2 2.07 9.49 -3.72
CA ILE A 2 0.73 9.68 -4.30
C ILE A 2 0.10 10.94 -3.73
N ALA A 3 -0.45 11.80 -4.60
CA ALA A 3 -1.27 12.93 -4.18
C ALA A 3 -2.74 12.48 -4.02
N HIS A 4 -3.36 12.84 -2.90
CA HIS A 4 -4.79 12.62 -2.66
C HIS A 4 -5.36 13.80 -1.86
N GLY A 5 -6.23 14.60 -2.49
CA GLY A 5 -6.65 15.90 -1.95
C GLY A 5 -5.46 16.82 -1.72
N ASP A 6 -5.39 17.43 -0.54
CA ASP A 6 -4.30 18.35 -0.15
C ASP A 6 -3.11 17.63 0.53
N GLN A 7 -3.05 16.29 0.45
CA GLN A 7 -2.02 15.49 1.13
C GLN A 7 -1.24 14.63 0.14
N VAL A 8 0.07 14.55 0.39
CA VAL A 8 0.96 13.59 -0.26
C VAL A 8 1.14 12.38 0.65
N TRP A 9 1.07 11.20 0.07
CA TRP A 9 1.19 9.91 0.75
C TRP A 9 2.41 9.15 0.24
N HIS A 10 3.23 8.70 1.18
CA HIS A 10 4.27 7.71 0.93
C HIS A 10 3.61 6.33 0.94
N VAL A 11 4.01 5.51 -0.04
CA VAL A 11 3.52 4.14 -0.19
C VAL A 11 4.73 3.23 -0.17
N ASP A 12 4.76 2.32 0.80
CA ASP A 12 5.78 1.29 0.91
C ASP A 12 5.17 -0.07 0.65
N ALA A 13 5.80 -0.84 -0.24
CA ALA A 13 5.44 -2.23 -0.52
C ALA A 13 6.07 -3.16 0.52
N VAL A 14 5.27 -4.03 1.12
CA VAL A 14 5.72 -5.01 2.10
C VAL A 14 5.22 -6.39 1.74
N ALA A 15 6.12 -7.36 1.81
CA ALA A 15 5.78 -8.76 1.60
C ALA A 15 5.42 -9.41 2.94
N GLU A 16 4.16 -9.80 3.10
CA GLU A 16 3.69 -10.55 4.25
C GLU A 16 3.48 -12.02 3.87
N ARG A 17 3.83 -12.94 4.77
CA ARG A 17 3.58 -14.37 4.56
C ARG A 17 2.27 -14.75 5.24
N ARG A 18 1.30 -15.23 4.46
CA ARG A 18 0.02 -15.66 5.00
C ARG A 18 0.16 -16.93 5.84
N ALA A 19 -0.66 -17.05 6.88
CA ALA A 19 -0.74 -18.26 7.68
C ALA A 19 -1.17 -19.45 6.80
N ASN A 20 -0.56 -20.61 7.04
CA ASN A 20 -0.90 -21.88 6.37
C ASN A 20 -0.73 -21.91 4.85
N THR A 21 0.05 -21.00 4.26
CA THR A 21 0.39 -21.05 2.83
C THR A 21 1.88 -20.72 2.58
N ALA A 22 2.38 -21.22 1.45
CA ALA A 22 3.70 -20.85 0.94
C ALA A 22 3.68 -19.52 0.18
N ALA A 23 2.50 -18.94 -0.06
CA ALA A 23 2.34 -17.69 -0.79
C ALA A 23 2.73 -16.47 0.06
N TRP A 24 3.38 -15.52 -0.61
CA TRP A 24 3.59 -14.15 -0.15
C TRP A 24 2.46 -13.27 -0.65
N GLN A 25 1.94 -12.41 0.21
CA GLN A 25 0.95 -11.41 -0.12
C GLN A 25 1.59 -10.02 -0.08
N LEU A 26 1.20 -9.15 -1.00
CA LEU A 26 1.57 -7.74 -0.94
C LEU A 26 0.68 -6.99 0.03
N VAL A 27 1.31 -6.26 0.95
CA VAL A 27 0.67 -5.30 1.84
C VAL A 27 1.27 -3.94 1.56
N LEU A 28 0.44 -2.93 1.47
CA LEU A 28 0.84 -1.56 1.22
C LEU A 28 0.72 -0.75 2.52
N SER A 29 1.78 -0.06 2.88
CA SER A 29 1.80 0.89 3.98
C SER A 29 1.66 2.30 3.42
N PHE A 30 0.58 2.97 3.79
CA PHE A 30 0.31 4.35 3.42
C PHE A 30 0.66 5.26 4.60
N ARG A 31 1.49 6.27 4.36
CA ARG A 31 1.89 7.26 5.38
C ARG A 31 1.74 8.67 4.83
N ALA A 32 0.98 9.50 5.53
CA ALA A 32 0.83 10.91 5.14
C ALA A 32 2.16 11.65 5.36
N ALA A 33 2.58 12.44 4.37
CA ALA A 33 3.83 13.22 4.43
C ALA A 33 3.74 14.45 5.36
N SER A 34 2.52 14.92 5.64
CA SER A 34 2.28 16.13 6.42
C SER A 34 1.47 15.82 7.68
N GLU A 35 1.93 16.34 8.82
CA GLU A 35 1.25 16.28 10.12
C GLU A 35 0.07 17.27 10.24
N ALA A 36 -0.28 17.99 9.18
CA ALA A 36 -1.05 19.23 9.26
C ALA A 36 -2.47 19.16 9.86
N LEU A 37 -3.03 17.99 10.19
CA LEU A 37 -4.36 17.89 10.79
C LEU A 37 -4.40 16.93 12.00
N PRO A 38 -4.59 17.44 13.22
CA PRO A 38 -4.82 16.59 14.39
C PRO A 38 -6.14 15.81 14.21
N GLY A 39 -6.09 14.49 14.41
CA GLY A 39 -7.26 13.60 14.34
C GLY A 39 -7.45 12.80 13.05
N ARG A 40 -6.67 13.02 11.98
CA ARG A 40 -6.74 12.21 10.75
C ARG A 40 -5.79 10.99 10.81
N ARG A 41 -6.19 9.84 10.25
CA ARG A 41 -5.32 8.65 10.15
C ARG A 41 -3.99 9.03 9.50
N ARG A 42 -2.90 8.92 10.26
CA ARG A 42 -1.54 9.33 9.84
C ARG A 42 -0.85 8.24 9.04
N SER A 43 -1.22 6.99 9.28
CA SER A 43 -0.75 5.83 8.56
C SER A 43 -1.74 4.70 8.68
N PHE A 44 -1.74 3.82 7.69
CA PHE A 44 -2.47 2.56 7.74
C PHE A 44 -1.83 1.55 6.80
N TRP A 45 -2.16 0.28 7.02
CA TRP A 45 -1.73 -0.84 6.22
C TRP A 45 -2.95 -1.43 5.55
N THR A 46 -2.83 -1.78 4.28
CA THR A 46 -3.92 -2.42 3.55
C THR A 46 -3.40 -3.53 2.64
N PRO A 47 -4.05 -4.70 2.62
CA PRO A 47 -3.68 -5.76 1.69
C PRO A 47 -3.94 -5.34 0.25
N TYR A 48 -3.01 -5.63 -0.64
CA TYR A 48 -3.21 -5.51 -2.09
C TYR A 48 -3.48 -6.91 -2.67
N PRO A 49 -4.39 -7.08 -3.65
CA PRO A 49 -4.74 -8.38 -4.23
C PRO A 49 -3.64 -8.90 -5.18
N LEU A 50 -2.41 -8.98 -4.68
CA LEU A 50 -1.25 -9.49 -5.37
C LEU A 50 -0.56 -10.51 -4.48
N GLU A 51 -0.34 -11.70 -5.02
CA GLU A 51 0.31 -12.80 -4.34
C GLU A 51 1.37 -13.42 -5.24
N ALA A 52 2.43 -13.95 -4.63
CA ALA A 52 3.49 -14.65 -5.35
C ALA A 52 4.08 -15.77 -4.50
N THR A 53 4.60 -16.81 -5.14
CA THR A 53 5.29 -17.91 -4.45
C THR A 53 6.70 -17.54 -3.99
N SER A 54 7.24 -16.39 -4.44
CA SER A 54 8.52 -15.85 -3.98
C SER A 54 8.44 -14.36 -3.67
N LYS A 55 9.18 -13.94 -2.63
CA LYS A 55 9.28 -12.54 -2.21
C LYS A 55 9.80 -11.63 -3.33
N SER A 56 10.79 -12.07 -4.09
CA SER A 56 11.35 -11.29 -5.21
C SER A 56 10.36 -11.10 -6.35
N SER A 57 9.60 -12.16 -6.71
CA SER A 57 8.55 -12.04 -7.73
C SER A 57 7.46 -11.08 -7.29
N LEU A 58 7.11 -11.07 -6.01
CA LEU A 58 6.13 -10.13 -5.45
C LEU A 58 6.56 -8.68 -5.65
N PHE A 59 7.82 -8.35 -5.36
CA PHE A 59 8.32 -6.97 -5.52
C PHE A 59 8.42 -6.54 -6.98
N ILE A 60 8.88 -7.41 -7.88
CA ILE A 60 8.91 -7.13 -9.33
C ILE A 60 7.50 -6.82 -9.85
N GLN A 61 6.49 -7.53 -9.34
CA GLN A 61 5.10 -7.26 -9.68
C GLN A 61 4.58 -5.97 -9.02
N ALA A 62 5.01 -5.68 -7.78
CA ALA A 62 4.65 -4.45 -7.08
C ALA A 62 5.15 -3.18 -7.80
N GLU A 63 6.33 -3.22 -8.41
CA GLU A 63 6.87 -2.11 -9.22
C GLU A 63 6.02 -1.79 -10.45
N ARG A 64 5.19 -2.73 -10.91
CA ARG A 64 4.31 -2.56 -12.07
C ARG A 64 2.92 -2.03 -11.69
N ILE A 65 2.65 -1.82 -10.40
CA ILE A 65 1.35 -1.32 -9.97
C ILE A 65 1.22 0.14 -10.43
N PRO A 66 0.18 0.49 -11.19
CA PRO A 66 -0.03 1.87 -11.63
C PRO A 66 -0.34 2.79 -10.45
N ASP A 67 0.18 4.02 -10.48
CA ASP A 67 -0.13 5.04 -9.47
C ASP A 67 -1.63 5.30 -9.34
N ALA A 68 -2.39 5.21 -10.44
CA ALA A 68 -3.84 5.33 -10.44
C ALA A 68 -4.53 4.24 -9.58
N ALA A 69 -4.03 3.00 -9.62
CA ALA A 69 -4.56 1.90 -8.81
C ALA A 69 -4.27 2.12 -7.33
N LEU A 70 -3.07 2.61 -7.00
CA LEU A 70 -2.71 2.95 -5.62
C LEU A 70 -3.50 4.16 -5.11
N SER A 71 -3.78 5.16 -5.96
CA SER A 71 -4.60 6.32 -5.64
C SER A 71 -6.05 5.94 -5.36
N GLN A 72 -6.62 5.04 -6.18
CA GLN A 72 -7.96 4.51 -5.95
C GLN A 72 -8.05 3.74 -4.63
N LEU A 73 -7.10 2.84 -4.36
CA LEU A 73 -7.07 2.08 -3.11
C LEU A 73 -6.93 2.99 -1.88
N LEU A 74 -6.11 4.04 -1.99
CA LEU A 74 -5.97 5.06 -0.96
C LEU A 74 -7.31 5.77 -0.71
N ALA A 75 -8.03 6.16 -1.76
CA ALA A 75 -9.35 6.78 -1.63
C ALA A 75 -10.35 5.85 -0.94
N GLU A 76 -10.37 4.57 -1.31
CA GLU A 76 -11.23 3.54 -0.69
C GLU A 76 -10.92 3.33 0.80
N CYS A 77 -9.65 3.39 1.21
CA CYS A 77 -9.26 3.23 2.62
C CYS A 77 -9.51 4.48 3.49
N LEU A 78 -9.66 5.64 2.86
CA LEU A 78 -9.91 6.94 3.51
C LEU A 78 -11.38 7.35 3.55
N ALA A 79 -12.24 6.69 2.75
CA ALA A 79 -13.70 6.82 2.79
C ALA A 79 -14.28 6.31 4.11
#